data_AF-A0A3B9YJ98-F1
#
_entry.id   AF-A0A3B9YJ98-F1
#
_cell.length_a   1.000
_cell.length_b   1.000
_cell.length_c   1.000
_cell.angle_alpha   90.00
_cell.angle_beta   90.00
_cell.angle_gamma   90.00
#
_symmetry.space_group_name_H-M   'P 1'
#
loop_
_entity.id
_entity.type
_entity.pdbx_description
1 polymer ?
#
loop_
_entity_poly.entity_id
_entity_poly.type
_entity_poly.pdbx_seq_one_letter_code
_entity_poly.pdbx_strand_id
1 'polypeptide(L)'
;MDADASQESQDFPVAPEGDYVAEVVERRDGTTKDTGRQKVDLLFALMTEDGHAVGRAWHTVVFIPKGEPGHGMWLRVNHALGLPYDGSLDFDSSEYEHKYCRAHVIVEEWQGKRRNKVARFIIPDDKAAPPRPAPPPPPGPPPPPP
;
A
#
# COMPACT_ATOMS: atom_id res chain seq x y z
N MET A 1 23.64 4.58 2.72
CA MET A 1 22.84 3.33 2.62
C MET A 1 21.73 3.55 1.63
N ASP A 2 21.79 2.80 0.53
CA ASP A 2 20.90 2.78 -0.61
C ASP A 2 19.44 2.54 -0.22
N ALA A 3 18.59 3.53 -0.50
CA ALA A 3 17.14 3.32 -0.55
C ALA A 3 16.92 2.52 -1.83
N ASP A 4 17.20 1.24 -1.69
CA ASP A 4 17.18 0.24 -2.72
C ASP A 4 15.71 0.03 -3.13
N ALA A 5 15.23 0.87 -4.05
CA ALA A 5 14.04 0.57 -4.84
C ALA A 5 14.21 -0.72 -5.69
N SER A 6 15.36 -1.39 -5.55
CA SER A 6 15.73 -2.66 -6.15
C SER A 6 15.36 -3.88 -5.29
N GLN A 7 14.93 -3.71 -4.03
CA GLN A 7 14.99 -4.85 -3.11
C GLN A 7 13.78 -5.80 -3.15
N GLU A 8 12.55 -5.38 -3.51
CA GLU A 8 11.40 -6.22 -3.12
C GLU A 8 10.25 -6.32 -4.12
N SER A 9 10.60 -6.56 -5.39
CA SER A 9 9.65 -7.20 -6.32
C SER A 9 10.26 -8.44 -6.98
N GLN A 10 11.36 -8.99 -6.44
CA GLN A 10 12.09 -10.07 -7.10
C GLN A 10 11.35 -11.41 -7.14
N ASP A 11 10.29 -11.60 -6.34
CA ASP A 11 9.62 -12.91 -6.23
C ASP A 11 8.10 -12.90 -6.45
N PHE A 12 7.51 -11.75 -6.80
CA PHE A 12 6.06 -11.66 -6.99
C PHE A 12 5.69 -11.57 -8.46
N PRO A 13 4.63 -12.31 -8.90
CA PRO A 13 4.15 -12.21 -10.26
C PRO A 13 3.75 -10.75 -10.58
N VAL A 14 4.09 -10.33 -11.79
CA VAL A 14 3.66 -9.04 -12.32
C VAL A 14 2.17 -9.16 -12.63
N ALA A 15 1.35 -8.40 -11.92
CA ALA A 15 -0.07 -8.34 -12.17
C ALA A 15 -0.30 -7.50 -13.45
N PRO A 16 -1.30 -7.85 -14.28
CA PRO A 16 -1.63 -7.02 -15.43
C PRO A 16 -2.08 -5.62 -14.98
N GLU A 17 -1.97 -4.64 -15.87
CA GLU A 17 -2.48 -3.29 -15.60
C GLU A 17 -3.98 -3.34 -15.31
N GLY A 18 -4.41 -2.66 -14.24
CA GLY A 18 -5.81 -2.69 -13.82
C GLY A 18 -6.06 -2.11 -12.44
N ASP A 19 -7.33 -2.12 -12.05
CA ASP A 19 -7.76 -1.72 -10.72
C ASP A 19 -7.78 -2.93 -9.80
N TYR A 20 -7.11 -2.81 -8.65
CA TYR A 20 -7.02 -3.87 -7.65
C TYR A 20 -7.40 -3.35 -6.27
N VAL A 21 -7.79 -4.28 -5.39
CA VAL A 21 -7.80 -4.03 -3.96
C VAL A 21 -6.38 -4.21 -3.45
N ALA A 22 -5.81 -3.17 -2.86
CA ALA A 22 -4.47 -3.17 -2.32
C ALA A 22 -4.54 -3.19 -0.80
N GLU A 23 -3.92 -4.19 -0.17
CA GLU A 23 -3.73 -4.26 1.29
C GLU A 23 -2.30 -3.91 1.65
N VAL A 24 -2.11 -3.04 2.63
CA VAL A 24 -0.79 -2.82 3.22
C VAL A 24 -0.42 -4.03 4.07
N VAL A 25 0.57 -4.79 3.61
CA VAL A 25 1.09 -5.99 4.30
C VAL A 25 2.41 -5.77 4.99
N GLU A 26 3.13 -4.71 4.62
CA GLU A 26 4.39 -4.32 5.26
C GLU A 26 4.56 -2.80 5.18
N ARG A 27 5.21 -2.23 6.20
CA ARG A 27 5.62 -0.83 6.24
C ARG A 27 7.08 -0.69 6.64
N ARG A 28 7.74 0.34 6.11
CA ARG A 28 9.11 0.71 6.49
C ARG A 28 9.22 2.21 6.65
N ASP A 29 9.42 2.63 7.89
CA ASP A 29 9.72 4.02 8.21
C ASP A 29 11.16 4.36 7.83
N GLY A 30 11.37 5.58 7.35
CA GLY A 30 12.71 6.04 7.02
C GLY A 30 12.77 7.52 6.69
N THR A 31 13.89 7.91 6.09
CA THR A 31 14.08 9.27 5.58
C THR A 31 14.58 9.24 4.14
N THR A 32 14.21 10.25 3.35
CA THR A 32 14.74 10.43 2.00
C THR A 32 16.21 10.79 2.09
N LYS A 33 17.07 10.18 1.26
CA LYS A 33 18.51 10.48 1.24
C LYS A 33 18.82 11.95 0.92
N ASP A 34 18.14 12.50 -0.08
CA ASP A 34 18.51 13.80 -0.64
C ASP A 34 17.98 14.98 0.17
N THR A 35 16.80 14.84 0.78
CA THR A 35 16.13 15.95 1.49
C THR A 35 16.02 15.74 3.00
N GLY A 36 16.40 14.57 3.52
CA GLY A 36 16.25 14.21 4.94
C GLY A 36 14.80 14.12 5.44
N ARG A 37 13.81 14.23 4.55
CA ARG A 37 12.38 14.17 4.91
C ARG A 37 11.97 12.80 5.37
N GLN A 38 11.04 12.76 6.32
CA GLN A 38 10.40 11.51 6.71
C GLN A 38 9.67 10.89 5.52
N LYS A 39 9.81 9.57 5.40
CA LYS A 39 9.09 8.76 4.42
C LYS A 39 8.64 7.45 5.05
N VAL A 40 7.60 6.88 4.48
CA VAL A 40 7.14 5.52 4.78
C VAL A 40 7.03 4.77 3.46
N ASP A 41 7.74 3.65 3.33
CA ASP A 41 7.53 2.73 2.22
C ASP A 41 6.47 1.70 2.62
N LEU A 42 5.44 1.57 1.81
CA LEU A 42 4.33 0.65 2.00
C LEU A 42 4.40 -0.46 0.96
N LEU A 43 4.36 -1.72 1.42
CA LEU A 43 4.18 -2.88 0.55
C LEU A 43 2.70 -3.19 0.45
N PHE A 44 2.18 -3.08 -0.76
CA PHE A 44 0.82 -3.46 -1.08
C PHE A 44 0.76 -4.89 -1.63
N ALA A 45 -0.06 -5.74 -1.03
CA ALA A 45 -0.55 -6.96 -1.67
C ALA A 45 -1.75 -6.60 -2.57
N LEU A 46 -1.62 -6.91 -3.85
CA LEU A 46 -2.65 -6.67 -4.86
C LEU A 46 -3.58 -7.87 -4.90
N MET A 47 -4.88 -7.63 -4.73
CA MET A 47 -5.92 -8.63 -4.74
C MET A 47 -6.95 -8.34 -5.83
N THR A 48 -7.46 -9.40 -6.46
CA THR A 48 -8.64 -9.34 -7.32
C THR A 48 -9.91 -9.13 -6.48
N GLU A 49 -11.02 -8.80 -7.13
CA GLU A 49 -12.33 -8.69 -6.45
C GLU A 49 -12.76 -10.01 -5.77
N ASP A 50 -12.29 -11.15 -6.28
CA ASP A 50 -12.50 -12.47 -5.67
C ASP A 50 -11.62 -12.74 -4.44
N GLY A 51 -10.77 -11.79 -4.04
CA GLY A 51 -9.91 -11.90 -2.84
C GLY A 51 -8.61 -12.67 -3.05
N HIS A 52 -8.23 -12.99 -4.30
CA HIS A 52 -6.97 -13.68 -4.58
C HIS A 52 -5.83 -12.69 -4.77
N ALA A 53 -4.72 -12.91 -4.05
CA ALA A 53 -3.50 -12.13 -4.24
C ALA A 53 -2.85 -12.43 -5.61
N VAL A 54 -2.69 -11.41 -6.43
CA VAL A 54 -2.17 -11.50 -7.82
C VAL A 54 -0.81 -10.83 -8.00
N GLY A 55 -0.33 -10.08 -7.01
CA GLY A 55 0.97 -9.45 -7.07
C GLY A 55 1.25 -8.60 -5.85
N ARG A 56 2.41 -7.96 -5.84
CA ARG A 56 2.77 -6.95 -4.84
C ARG A 56 3.33 -5.70 -5.49
N ALA A 57 3.16 -4.56 -4.85
CA ALA A 57 3.69 -3.28 -5.31
C ALA A 57 4.19 -2.45 -4.13
N TRP A 58 5.41 -1.91 -4.24
CA TRP A 58 5.91 -0.93 -3.28
C TRP A 58 5.41 0.47 -3.64
N HIS A 59 5.11 1.24 -2.61
CA HIS A 59 4.77 2.65 -2.74
C HIS A 59 5.43 3.46 -1.63
N THR A 60 6.25 4.43 -2.00
CA THR A 60 6.90 5.33 -1.05
C THR A 60 6.05 6.58 -0.85
N VAL A 61 5.64 6.82 0.39
CA VAL A 61 4.96 8.04 0.83
C VAL A 61 5.97 8.95 1.49
N VAL A 62 6.25 10.10 0.90
CA VAL A 62 7.15 11.11 1.48
C VAL A 62 6.31 12.19 2.14
N PHE A 63 6.68 12.55 3.36
CA PHE A 63 6.11 13.70 4.04
C PHE A 63 6.69 14.98 3.42
N ILE A 64 5.85 15.70 2.67
CA ILE A 64 6.23 16.94 2.00
C ILE A 64 5.47 18.11 2.62
N PRO A 65 6.18 19.11 3.18
CA PRO A 65 5.56 20.24 3.85
C PRO A 65 4.73 21.10 2.89
N LYS A 66 3.81 21.89 3.45
CA LYS A 66 2.93 22.77 2.69
C LYS A 66 3.73 23.80 1.88
N GLY A 67 3.37 23.94 0.59
CA GLY A 67 4.01 24.89 -0.32
C GLY A 67 5.06 24.27 -1.25
N GLU A 68 5.36 22.99 -1.08
CA GLU A 68 6.31 22.26 -1.94
C GLU A 68 5.62 21.34 -2.97
N PRO A 69 6.26 21.07 -4.12
CA PRO A 69 5.72 20.15 -5.11
C PRO A 69 5.56 18.74 -4.52
N GLY A 70 4.36 18.17 -4.66
CA GLY A 70 4.01 16.88 -4.05
C GLY A 70 3.41 17.00 -2.64
N HIS A 71 3.26 18.21 -2.12
CA HIS A 71 2.48 18.45 -0.90
C HIS A 71 1.07 17.85 -1.03
N GLY A 72 0.64 17.14 0.02
CA GLY A 72 -0.68 16.50 0.09
C GLY A 72 -0.74 15.09 -0.52
N MET A 73 0.36 14.53 -1.05
CA MET A 73 0.39 13.12 -1.46
C MET A 73 0.13 12.19 -0.28
N TRP A 74 0.77 12.46 0.85
CA TRP A 74 0.54 11.73 2.10
C TRP A 74 -0.93 11.80 2.55
N LEU A 75 -1.57 12.97 2.46
CA LEU A 75 -3.00 13.12 2.76
C LEU A 75 -3.87 12.24 1.84
N ARG A 76 -3.56 12.20 0.53
CA ARG A 76 -4.30 11.35 -0.42
C ARG A 76 -4.17 9.87 -0.09
N VAL A 77 -2.98 9.41 0.29
CA VAL A 77 -2.76 8.01 0.68
C VAL A 77 -3.53 7.67 1.95
N ASN A 78 -3.51 8.55 2.95
CA ASN A 78 -4.29 8.36 4.18
C ASN A 78 -5.79 8.30 3.90
N HIS A 79 -6.31 9.20 3.07
CA HIS A 79 -7.71 9.17 2.65
C HIS A 79 -8.05 7.87 1.90
N ALA A 80 -7.17 7.39 1.01
CA ALA A 80 -7.37 6.14 0.30
C ALA A 80 -7.43 4.93 1.25
N LEU A 81 -6.65 4.97 2.33
CA LEU A 81 -6.59 3.93 3.36
C LEU A 81 -7.66 4.12 4.45
N GLY A 82 -8.52 5.14 4.33
CA GLY A 82 -9.57 5.45 5.30
C GLY A 82 -9.04 5.87 6.66
N LEU A 83 -7.82 6.41 6.72
CA LEU A 83 -7.24 6.92 7.96
C LEU A 83 -7.75 8.34 8.23
N PRO A 84 -8.29 8.62 9.43
CA PRO A 84 -8.74 9.95 9.77
C PRO A 84 -7.55 10.91 9.83
N TYR A 85 -7.70 12.07 9.22
CA TYR A 85 -6.75 13.17 9.38
C TYR A 85 -7.35 14.18 10.38
N ASP A 86 -6.78 14.25 11.59
CA ASP A 86 -7.26 15.16 12.65
C ASP A 86 -6.60 16.55 12.59
N GLY A 87 -5.75 16.80 11.60
CA GLY A 87 -5.00 18.06 11.45
C GLY A 87 -3.69 18.09 12.25
N SER A 88 -3.41 17.08 13.07
CA SER A 88 -2.12 16.90 13.73
C SER A 88 -1.16 16.11 12.83
N LEU A 89 0.14 16.30 13.10
CA LEU A 89 1.25 15.68 12.37
C LEU A 89 1.81 14.48 13.13
N ASP A 90 1.24 14.16 14.29
CA ASP A 90 1.53 12.95 15.06
C ASP A 90 0.83 11.77 14.37
N PHE A 91 1.52 11.27 13.36
CA PHE A 91 1.07 10.16 12.56
C PHE A 91 1.72 8.87 13.05
N ASP A 92 0.90 7.92 13.50
CA ASP A 92 1.36 6.57 13.83
C ASP A 92 1.33 5.70 12.56
N SER A 93 2.51 5.42 12.01
CA SER A 93 2.64 4.58 10.82
C SER A 93 2.21 3.14 11.03
N SER A 94 2.03 2.68 12.28
CA SER A 94 1.41 1.38 12.58
C SER A 94 -0.03 1.27 12.12
N GLU A 95 -0.74 2.40 11.99
CA GLU A 95 -2.11 2.41 11.52
C GLU A 95 -2.24 2.02 10.04
N TYR A 96 -1.14 1.99 9.28
CA TYR A 96 -1.17 1.56 7.89
C TYR A 96 -1.37 0.05 7.73
N GLU A 97 -0.90 -0.77 8.66
CA GLU A 97 -0.91 -2.23 8.51
C GLU A 97 -2.36 -2.76 8.44
N HIS A 98 -2.60 -3.71 7.55
CA HIS A 98 -3.94 -4.31 7.30
C HIS A 98 -5.02 -3.32 6.84
N LYS A 99 -4.62 -2.17 6.28
CA LYS A 99 -5.53 -1.24 5.60
C LYS A 99 -5.69 -1.62 4.13
N TYR A 100 -6.93 -1.50 3.67
CA TYR A 100 -7.34 -1.81 2.31
C TYR A 100 -7.68 -0.52 1.58
N CYS A 101 -7.17 -0.36 0.36
CA CYS A 101 -7.58 0.71 -0.55
C CYS A 101 -7.77 0.16 -1.96
N ARG A 102 -8.43 0.94 -2.82
CA ARG A 102 -8.43 0.64 -4.25
C ARG A 102 -7.29 1.39 -4.92
N ALA A 103 -6.53 0.70 -5.75
CA ALA A 103 -5.39 1.28 -6.43
C ALA A 103 -5.38 0.81 -7.88
N HIS A 104 -5.12 1.74 -8.80
CA HIS A 104 -4.79 1.42 -10.17
C HIS A 104 -3.31 1.10 -10.25
N VAL A 105 -3.00 -0.10 -10.69
CA VAL A 105 -1.64 -0.61 -10.82
C VAL A 105 -1.29 -0.67 -12.29
N ILE A 106 -0.09 -0.17 -12.61
CA ILE A 106 0.52 -0.28 -13.93
C ILE A 106 1.76 -1.15 -13.83
N VAL A 107 2.17 -1.70 -14.96
CA VAL A 107 3.46 -2.40 -15.07
C VAL A 107 4.51 -1.39 -15.54
N GLU A 108 5.49 -1.11 -14.70
CA GLU A 108 6.63 -0.27 -15.05
C GLU A 108 7.83 -1.16 -15.38
N GLU A 109 8.51 -0.87 -16.47
CA GLU A 109 9.80 -1.49 -16.79
C GLU A 109 10.93 -0.64 -16.20
N TRP A 110 11.67 -1.22 -15.26
CA TRP A 110 12.81 -0.57 -14.61
C TRP A 110 14.04 -1.45 -14.76
N GLN A 111 15.09 -0.94 -15.41
CA GLN A 111 16.33 -1.68 -15.70
C GLN A 111 16.08 -3.07 -16.35
N GLY A 112 15.11 -3.15 -17.27
CA GLY A 112 14.75 -4.39 -17.96
C GLY A 112 13.96 -5.40 -17.12
N LYS A 113 13.57 -5.06 -15.88
CA LYS A 113 12.66 -5.84 -15.06
C LYS A 113 11.29 -5.17 -15.01
N ARG A 114 10.24 -5.93 -15.26
CA ARG A 114 8.85 -5.49 -15.08
C ARG A 114 8.50 -5.54 -13.59
N ARG A 115 7.95 -4.45 -13.06
CA ARG A 115 7.47 -4.37 -11.68
C ARG A 115 6.08 -3.75 -11.63
N ASN A 116 5.29 -4.16 -10.65
CA ASN A 116 4.01 -3.52 -10.38
C ASN A 116 4.27 -2.17 -9.70
N LYS A 117 3.60 -1.13 -10.18
CA LYS A 117 3.67 0.21 -9.60
C LYS A 117 2.25 0.74 -9.40
N VAL A 118 1.99 1.25 -8.20
CA VAL A 118 0.73 1.98 -7.94
C VAL A 118 0.78 3.30 -8.68
N ALA A 119 -0.04 3.44 -9.73
CA ALA A 119 -0.12 4.64 -10.54
C ALA A 119 -1.03 5.70 -9.89
N ARG A 120 -2.16 5.26 -9.31
CA ARG A 120 -3.10 6.14 -8.60
C ARG A 120 -3.87 5.36 -7.54
N PHE A 121 -4.17 6.02 -6.44
CA PHE A 121 -5.14 5.54 -5.46
C PHE A 121 -6.54 6.02 -5.87
N ILE A 122 -7.49 5.10 -5.85
CA ILE A 122 -8.90 5.36 -6.09
C ILE A 122 -9.53 5.56 -4.71
N ILE A 123 -9.74 6.82 -4.35
CA ILE A 123 -10.44 7.21 -3.12
C ILE A 123 -11.93 7.13 -3.44
N PRO A 124 -12.71 6.19 -2.87
CA PRO A 124 -14.15 6.22 -3.04
C PRO A 124 -14.69 7.49 -2.39
N ASP A 125 -15.36 8.33 -3.18
CA ASP A 125 -16.17 9.45 -2.69
C ASP A 125 -17.16 8.90 -1.66
N ASP A 126 -16.99 9.22 -0.37
CA ASP A 126 -17.71 8.95 0.90
C ASP A 126 -18.99 8.06 0.94
N LYS A 127 -19.19 7.13 0.00
CA LYS A 127 -20.47 6.41 -0.19
C LYS A 127 -20.34 4.92 -0.43
N ALA A 128 -19.13 4.39 -0.60
CA ALA A 128 -18.91 2.97 -0.76
C ALA A 128 -17.58 2.56 -0.12
N ALA A 129 -17.64 2.19 1.16
CA ALA A 129 -16.57 1.41 1.77
C ALA A 129 -16.34 0.15 0.89
N PRO A 130 -15.09 -0.18 0.52
CA PRO A 130 -14.82 -1.44 -0.17
C PRO A 130 -15.31 -2.59 0.72
N PRO A 131 -15.87 -3.67 0.14
CA PRO A 131 -16.20 -4.85 0.92
C PRO A 131 -14.92 -5.33 1.59
N ARG A 132 -14.91 -5.41 2.92
CA ARG A 132 -13.82 -6.07 3.64
C ARG A 132 -13.75 -7.50 3.10
N PRO A 133 -12.57 -8.02 2.72
CA PRO A 133 -12.45 -9.45 2.46
C PRO A 133 -12.96 -10.19 3.71
N ALA A 134 -13.74 -11.23 3.50
CA ALA A 134 -14.30 -11.99 4.60
C ALA A 134 -13.15 -12.46 5.51
N PRO A 135 -13.29 -12.36 6.85
CA PRO A 135 -12.29 -12.91 7.75
C PRO A 135 -12.07 -14.39 7.38
N PRO A 136 -10.82 -14.90 7.45
CA PRO A 136 -10.56 -16.30 7.21
C PRO A 136 -11.46 -17.15 8.13
N PRO A 137 -11.95 -18.31 7.66
CA PRO A 137 -12.77 -19.18 8.50
C PRO A 137 -11.99 -19.51 9.79
N PRO A 138 -12.67 -19.54 10.95
CA PRO A 138 -12.01 -19.89 12.20
C PRO A 138 -11.32 -21.26 12.04
N PRO A 139 -10.14 -21.47 12.65
CA PRO A 139 -9.50 -22.79 12.65
C PRO A 139 -10.51 -23.81 13.19
N GLY A 140 -10.72 -24.89 12.44
CA GLY A 140 -11.64 -25.95 12.83
C GLY A 140 -11.30 -26.50 14.22
N PRO A 141 -12.28 -27.04 14.95
CA PRO A 141 -12.03 -27.63 16.25
C PRO A 141 -10.94 -28.72 16.14
N PRO A 142 -10.03 -28.83 17.12
CA PRO A 142 -9.03 -29.88 17.12
C PRO A 142 -9.70 -31.26 17.09
N PRO A 143 -9.06 -32.27 16.45
CA PRO A 143 -9.59 -33.63 16.45
C PRO A 143 -9.73 -34.16 17.89
N PRO A 144 -10.75 -34.99 18.18
CA PRO A 144 -10.90 -35.59 19.49
C PRO A 144 -9.66 -36.46 19.81
N PRO A 145 -9.22 -36.51 21.08
CA PRO A 145 -8.15 -37.42 21.50
C PRO A 145 -8.57 -38.89 21.27
N PRO A 146 -7.59 -39.79 21.03
CA PRO A 146 -7.84 -41.22 20.80
C PRO A 146 -8.46 -41.93 22.01
#